data_AF-A0A8S3G600-F1
#
_entry.id   AF-A0A8S3G600-F1
#
_cell.length_a   1.000
_cell.length_b   1.000
_cell.length_c   1.000
_cell.angle_alpha   90.00
_cell.angle_beta   90.00
_cell.angle_gamma   90.00
#
_symmetry.space_group_name_H-M   'P 1'
#
loop_
_entity.id
_entity.type
_entity.pdbx_description
1 polymer ?
#
loop_
_entity_poly.entity_id
_entity_poly.type
_entity_poly.pdbx_seq_one_letter_code
_entity_poly.pdbx_strand_id
1 'polypeptide(L)'
;MQDTNTKIPWGPMLKSQGFWCILITIFFSDFGLYAIWTVVPEYMNEVLLFSIEQNGLLSALPHVASFLVVISTGGLADHLITRKYLKRVNARKLFHGIGTLAPAICLLLISFLDCQHRYLAVCLLIVGVAF
;
A
#
# COMPACT_ATOMS: atom_id res chain seq x y z
N MET A 1 36.38 -2.01 -25.80
CA MET A 1 36.70 -3.34 -25.25
C MET A 1 35.91 -3.46 -23.95
N GLN A 2 35.05 -4.47 -23.88
CA GLN A 2 34.10 -4.70 -22.78
C GLN A 2 34.86 -5.41 -21.66
N ASP A 3 35.17 -4.71 -20.56
CA ASP A 3 35.77 -5.33 -19.38
C ASP A 3 34.69 -6.13 -18.64
N THR A 4 34.59 -7.42 -18.97
CA THR A 4 33.73 -8.41 -18.33
C THR A 4 34.37 -8.93 -17.03
N ASN A 5 34.68 -8.05 -16.08
CA ASN A 5 35.02 -8.46 -14.70
C ASN A 5 34.76 -7.36 -13.66
N THR A 6 33.63 -6.66 -13.78
CA THR A 6 33.10 -5.88 -12.66
C THR A 6 32.47 -6.85 -11.66
N LYS A 7 33.29 -7.47 -10.80
CA LYS A 7 32.79 -8.14 -9.60
C LYS A 7 31.88 -7.16 -8.88
N ILE A 8 30.59 -7.50 -8.80
CA ILE A 8 29.57 -6.72 -8.11
C ILE A 8 30.13 -6.45 -6.70
N PRO A 9 30.33 -5.19 -6.27
CA PRO A 9 31.00 -4.88 -5.03
C PRO A 9 30.06 -5.13 -3.85
N TRP A 10 29.82 -6.39 -3.52
CA TRP A 10 28.94 -6.84 -2.44
C TRP A 10 29.31 -6.21 -1.10
N GLY A 11 30.60 -6.16 -0.76
CA GLY A 11 31.09 -5.56 0.49
C GLY A 11 30.73 -4.08 0.64
N PRO A 12 31.10 -3.22 -0.33
CA PRO A 12 30.72 -1.80 -0.33
C PRO A 12 29.20 -1.57 -0.36
N MET A 13 28.44 -2.40 -1.08
CA MET A 13 26.98 -2.30 -1.14
C MET A 13 26.35 -2.60 0.23
N LEU A 14 26.78 -3.66 0.92
CA LEU A 14 26.30 -4.01 2.26
C LEU A 14 26.73 -3.00 3.33
N LYS A 15 27.82 -2.25 3.10
CA LYS A 15 28.28 -1.19 4.01
C LYS A 15 27.57 0.15 3.78
N SER A 16 26.82 0.30 2.69
CA SER A 16 26.12 1.54 2.35
C SER A 16 24.88 1.73 3.24
N GLN A 17 24.75 2.91 3.86
CA GLN A 17 23.57 3.27 4.65
C GLN A 17 22.27 3.22 3.83
N GLY A 18 22.33 3.60 2.54
CA GLY A 18 21.17 3.59 1.66
C GLY A 18 20.64 2.17 1.41
N PHE A 19 21.50 1.16 1.41
CA PHE A 19 21.11 -0.23 1.25
C PHE A 19 20.25 -0.70 2.43
N TRP A 20 20.68 -0.42 3.67
CA TRP A 20 19.93 -0.77 4.87
C TRP A 20 18.61 -0.02 4.97
N CYS A 21 18.57 1.27 4.62
CA CYS A 21 17.32 2.03 4.58
C CYS A 21 16.30 1.37 3.65
N ILE A 22 16.70 1.02 2.43
CA ILE A 22 15.80 0.38 1.46
C ILE A 22 15.38 -1.01 1.94
N LEU A 23 16.30 -1.80 2.50
CA LEU A 23 16.04 -3.14 3.03
C LEU A 23 14.99 -3.12 4.15
N ILE A 24 15.13 -2.18 5.08
CA ILE A 24 14.17 -2.01 6.18
C ILE A 24 12.82 -1.56 5.62
N THR A 25 12.80 -0.61 4.69
CA THR A 25 11.55 -0.12 4.07
C THR A 25 10.79 -1.24 3.38
N ILE A 26 11.46 -2.08 2.58
CA ILE A 26 10.78 -3.18 1.88
C ILE A 26 10.28 -4.24 2.86
N PHE A 27 11.10 -4.60 3.86
CA PHE A 27 10.69 -5.55 4.90
C PHE A 27 9.44 -5.10 5.65
N PHE A 28 9.40 -3.84 6.08
CA PHE A 28 8.24 -3.30 6.81
C PHE A 28 6.99 -3.22 5.93
N SER A 29 7.17 -2.91 4.65
CA SER A 29 6.07 -2.83 3.68
C SER A 29 5.46 -4.22 3.43
N ASP A 30 6.31 -5.23 3.18
CA ASP A 30 5.86 -6.62 2.99
C ASP A 30 5.24 -7.19 4.27
N PHE A 31 5.84 -6.95 5.43
CA PHE A 31 5.29 -7.40 6.71
C PHE A 31 3.93 -6.78 7.01
N GLY A 32 3.78 -5.46 6.82
CA GLY A 32 2.52 -4.76 7.03
C GLY A 32 1.42 -5.24 6.08
N LEU A 33 1.76 -5.43 4.80
CA LEU A 33 0.84 -5.98 3.82
C LEU A 33 0.42 -7.40 4.22
N TYR A 34 1.37 -8.27 4.54
CA TYR A 34 1.09 -9.65 4.94
C TYR A 34 0.21 -9.72 6.19
N ALA A 35 0.46 -8.88 7.19
CA ALA A 35 -0.37 -8.78 8.38
C ALA A 35 -1.81 -8.35 8.04
N ILE A 36 -1.99 -7.41 7.11
CA ILE A 36 -3.33 -7.04 6.62
C ILE A 36 -3.99 -8.25 5.94
N TRP A 37 -3.28 -8.95 5.04
CA TRP A 37 -3.80 -10.15 4.38
C TRP A 37 -4.25 -11.24 5.36
N THR A 38 -3.59 -11.39 6.51
CA THR A 38 -3.98 -12.36 7.54
C THR A 38 -5.16 -11.89 8.38
N VAL A 39 -5.24 -10.60 8.69
CA VAL A 39 -6.33 -10.03 9.52
C VAL A 39 -7.63 -9.85 8.72
N VAL A 40 -7.54 -9.59 7.41
CA VAL A 40 -8.70 -9.46 6.50
C VAL A 40 -9.66 -10.67 6.54
N PRO A 41 -9.22 -11.92 6.37
CA PRO A 41 -10.12 -13.09 6.40
C PRO A 41 -10.68 -13.36 7.80
N GLU A 42 -9.92 -13.07 8.85
CA GLU A 42 -10.38 -13.18 10.24
C GLU A 42 -11.48 -12.15 10.53
N TYR A 43 -11.29 -10.91 10.07
CA TYR A 43 -12.29 -9.85 10.16
C TYR A 43 -13.54 -10.18 9.34
N MET A 44 -13.38 -10.76 8.14
CA MET A 44 -14.53 -11.23 7.33
C MET A 44 -15.31 -12.37 8.01
N ASN A 45 -14.65 -13.26 8.74
CA ASN A 45 -15.31 -14.35 9.48
C ASN A 45 -16.04 -13.85 10.74
N GLU A 46 -15.37 -13.04 11.56
CA GLU A 46 -15.86 -12.57 12.86
C GLU A 46 -16.99 -11.52 12.73
N VAL A 47 -16.96 -10.70 11.68
CA VAL A 47 -17.86 -9.55 11.53
C VAL A 47 -19.05 -9.83 10.64
N LEU A 48 -18.91 -10.69 9.61
CA LEU A 48 -19.92 -10.72 8.56
C LEU A 48 -21.00 -11.77 8.76
N LEU A 49 -20.75 -13.04 9.14
CA LEU A 49 -21.82 -14.07 9.27
C LEU A 49 -22.92 -14.00 8.16
N PHE A 50 -22.59 -13.51 6.96
CA PHE A 50 -23.57 -13.10 5.95
C PHE A 50 -23.61 -14.11 4.82
N SER A 51 -24.81 -14.42 4.35
CA SER A 51 -25.08 -15.39 3.29
C SER A 51 -24.33 -15.06 1.99
N ILE A 52 -23.89 -16.13 1.34
CA ILE A 52 -22.93 -16.19 0.22
C ILE A 52 -23.27 -15.26 -0.97
N GLU A 53 -24.51 -14.79 -1.08
CA GLU A 53 -25.01 -13.99 -2.21
C GLU A 53 -24.60 -12.50 -2.15
N GLN A 54 -24.48 -11.89 -0.96
CA GLN A 54 -24.06 -10.48 -0.82
C GLN A 54 -22.54 -10.30 -0.82
N ASN A 55 -21.79 -11.38 -0.59
CA ASN A 55 -20.33 -11.35 -0.47
C ASN A 55 -19.62 -11.10 -1.81
N GLY A 56 -20.26 -11.46 -2.93
CA GLY A 56 -19.74 -11.17 -4.27
C GLY A 56 -19.68 -9.67 -4.57
N LEU A 57 -20.68 -8.91 -4.13
CA LEU A 57 -20.72 -7.45 -4.30
C LEU A 57 -19.72 -6.76 -3.36
N LEU A 58 -19.59 -7.27 -2.13
CA LEU A 58 -18.67 -6.70 -1.13
C LEU A 58 -17.20 -7.00 -1.44
N SER A 59 -16.90 -8.14 -2.05
CA SER A 59 -15.55 -8.48 -2.52
C SER A 59 -15.18 -7.73 -3.80
N ALA A 60 -16.17 -7.37 -4.63
CA ALA A 60 -15.95 -6.51 -5.80
C ALA A 60 -15.68 -5.05 -5.41
N LEU A 61 -16.21 -4.57 -4.28
CA LEU A 61 -16.04 -3.20 -3.80
C LEU A 61 -14.57 -2.75 -3.65
N PRO A 62 -13.68 -3.48 -2.93
CA PRO A 62 -12.27 -3.10 -2.82
C PRO A 62 -11.58 -3.10 -4.18
N HIS A 63 -11.88 -4.04 -5.08
CA HIS A 63 -11.28 -4.07 -6.41
C HIS A 63 -11.69 -2.88 -7.27
N VAL A 64 -12.97 -2.48 -7.24
CA VAL A 64 -13.45 -1.28 -7.95
C VAL A 64 -12.84 -0.02 -7.33
N ALA A 65 -12.75 0.05 -6.00
CA ALA A 65 -12.11 1.17 -5.32
C ALA A 65 -10.62 1.29 -5.69
N SER A 66 -9.86 0.19 -5.67
CA SER A 66 -8.47 0.16 -6.13
C SER A 66 -8.33 0.63 -7.57
N PHE A 67 -9.23 0.20 -8.46
CA PHE A 67 -9.21 0.60 -9.87
C PHE A 67 -9.37 2.12 -10.03
N LEU A 68 -10.32 2.72 -9.31
CA LEU A 68 -10.53 4.18 -9.33
C LEU A 68 -9.34 4.95 -8.74
N VAL A 69 -8.76 4.45 -7.65
CA VAL A 69 -7.58 5.06 -7.00
C VAL A 69 -6.37 5.01 -7.92
N VAL A 70 -6.12 3.89 -8.60
CA VAL A 70 -5.02 3.72 -9.56
C VAL A 70 -5.15 4.68 -10.73
N ILE A 71 -6.34 4.78 -11.34
CA ILE A 71 -6.58 5.69 -12.47
C ILE A 71 -6.36 7.15 -12.03
N SER A 72 -6.92 7.54 -10.89
CA SER A 72 -6.83 8.90 -10.38
C SER A 72 -5.38 9.28 -10.03
N THR A 73 -4.66 8.38 -9.36
CA THR A 73 -3.27 8.59 -8.95
C THR A 73 -2.33 8.61 -10.16
N GLY A 74 -2.57 7.74 -11.16
CA GLY A 74 -1.81 7.73 -12.41
C GLY A 74 -2.00 9.03 -13.21
N GLY A 75 -3.25 9.48 -13.36
CA GLY A 75 -3.54 10.74 -14.04
C GLY A 75 -2.95 11.96 -13.31
N LEU A 76 -3.00 11.95 -11.97
CA LEU A 76 -2.37 12.99 -11.15
C LEU A 76 -0.84 12.97 -11.29
N ALA A 77 -0.22 11.79 -11.27
CA ALA A 77 1.22 11.63 -11.45
C ALA A 77 1.69 12.15 -12.81
N ASP A 78 1.00 11.80 -13.89
CA ASP A 78 1.32 12.28 -15.22
C ASP A 78 1.11 13.79 -15.35
N HIS A 79 0.09 14.36 -14.68
CA HIS A 79 -0.12 15.81 -14.67
C HIS A 79 1.02 16.56 -13.96
N LEU A 80 1.45 16.09 -12.78
CA LEU A 80 2.54 16.70 -12.02
C LEU A 80 3.88 16.60 -12.77
N ILE A 81 4.14 15.50 -13.47
CA ILE A 81 5.36 15.30 -14.27
C ILE A 81 5.33 16.17 -15.52
N THR A 82 4.21 16.24 -16.24
CA THR A 82 4.06 17.01 -17.49
C THR A 82 4.22 18.51 -17.25
N ARG A 83 3.72 19.01 -16.12
CA ARG A 83 3.85 20.41 -15.71
C ARG A 83 5.24 20.77 -15.15
N LYS A 84 6.18 19.81 -15.05
CA LYS A 84 7.53 19.97 -14.49
C LYS A 84 7.58 20.53 -13.06
N TYR A 85 6.50 20.46 -12.28
CA TYR A 85 6.50 20.93 -10.90
C TYR A 85 7.40 20.10 -9.98
N LEU A 86 7.59 18.80 -10.29
CA LEU A 86 8.44 17.89 -9.51
C LEU A 86 9.41 17.11 -10.41
N LYS A 87 10.65 16.93 -9.94
CA LYS A 87 11.58 15.95 -10.52
C LYS A 87 10.97 14.55 -10.41
N ARG A 88 11.13 13.71 -11.44
CA ARG A 88 10.60 12.32 -11.48
C ARG A 88 10.93 11.51 -10.22
N VAL A 89 12.12 11.74 -9.65
CA VAL A 89 12.58 11.08 -8.42
C VAL A 89 11.77 11.51 -7.19
N ASN A 90 11.44 12.81 -7.08
CA ASN A 90 10.60 13.31 -5.98
C ASN A 90 9.14 12.91 -6.15
N ALA A 91 8.62 12.89 -7.38
CA ALA A 91 7.29 12.39 -7.65
C ALA A 91 7.15 10.92 -7.20
N ARG A 92 8.08 10.04 -7.61
CA ARG A 92 8.09 8.64 -7.15
C ARG A 92 8.15 8.50 -5.62
N LYS A 93 8.99 9.28 -4.94
CA LYS A 93 9.05 9.27 -3.47
C LYS A 93 7.73 9.70 -2.84
N LEU A 94 7.08 10.72 -3.39
CA LEU A 94 5.81 11.23 -2.88
C LEU A 94 4.69 10.21 -3.06
N PHE A 95 4.53 9.65 -4.27
CA PHE A 95 3.49 8.65 -4.54
C PHE A 95 3.69 7.37 -3.72
N HIS A 96 4.93 6.88 -3.62
CA HIS A 96 5.23 5.73 -2.78
C HIS A 96 4.96 6.01 -1.29
N GLY A 97 5.32 7.21 -0.80
CA GLY A 97 5.03 7.63 0.56
C GLY A 97 3.54 7.78 0.84
N ILE A 98 2.77 8.38 -0.07
CA ILE A 98 1.31 8.50 0.08
C ILE A 98 0.65 7.12 0.07
N GLY A 99 1.06 6.24 -0.85
CA GLY A 99 0.54 4.87 -0.94
C GLY A 99 0.85 4.01 0.28
N THR A 100 1.93 4.27 1.01
CA THR A 100 2.24 3.56 2.26
C THR A 100 1.67 4.23 3.51
N LEU A 101 1.53 5.56 3.53
CA LEU A 101 0.95 6.29 4.65
C LEU A 101 -0.57 6.16 4.71
N ALA A 102 -1.25 6.12 3.55
CA ALA A 102 -2.70 5.97 3.48
C ALA A 102 -3.22 4.72 4.23
N PRO A 103 -2.71 3.50 3.97
CA PRO A 103 -3.13 2.31 4.72
C PRO A 103 -2.75 2.38 6.20
N ALA A 104 -1.59 2.94 6.55
CA ALA A 104 -1.17 3.09 7.94
C ALA A 104 -2.10 4.02 8.75
N ILE A 105 -2.51 5.14 8.15
CA ILE A 105 -3.48 6.06 8.75
C ILE A 105 -4.84 5.37 8.89
N CYS A 106 -5.31 4.66 7.86
CA CYS A 106 -6.57 3.93 7.92
C CYS A 106 -6.57 2.88 9.06
N LEU A 107 -5.48 2.11 9.22
CA LEU A 107 -5.36 1.14 10.31
C LEU A 107 -5.35 1.81 11.70
N LEU A 108 -4.66 2.94 11.85
CA LEU A 108 -4.68 3.69 13.10
C LEU A 108 -6.10 4.17 13.44
N LEU A 109 -6.81 4.74 12.47
CA LEU A 109 -8.20 5.16 12.65
C LEU A 109 -9.10 3.98 13.04
N ILE A 110 -8.98 2.82 12.38
CA ILE A 110 -9.72 1.60 12.74
C ILE A 110 -9.44 1.20 14.20
N SER A 111 -8.18 1.31 14.66
CA SER A 111 -7.81 0.99 16.05
C SER A 111 -8.42 1.93 17.10
N PHE A 112 -8.85 3.14 16.70
CA PHE A 112 -9.53 4.09 17.59
C PHE A 112 -11.06 4.03 17.49
N LEU A 113 -11.62 3.26 16.55
CA LEU A 113 -13.08 3.10 16.40
C LEU A 113 -13.61 2.00 17.32
N ASP A 114 -14.59 2.36 18.14
CA ASP A 114 -15.28 1.44 19.03
C ASP A 114 -16.32 0.57 18.28
N CYS A 115 -16.67 -0.59 18.86
CA CYS A 115 -17.51 -1.63 18.25
C CYS A 115 -18.93 -1.18 17.82
N GLN A 116 -19.35 0.02 18.22
CA GLN A 116 -20.64 0.63 17.85
C GLN A 116 -20.76 1.02 16.36
N HIS A 117 -19.64 1.15 15.63
CA HIS A 117 -19.65 1.59 14.22
C HIS A 117 -19.00 0.56 13.27
N ARG A 118 -19.43 -0.70 13.38
CA ARG A 118 -18.89 -1.85 12.62
C ARG A 118 -18.83 -1.65 11.09
N TYR A 119 -19.84 -0.98 10.52
CA TYR A 119 -19.88 -0.66 9.07
C TYR A 119 -18.85 0.38 8.65
N LEU A 120 -18.57 1.40 9.49
CA LEU A 120 -17.55 2.40 9.19
C LEU A 120 -16.15 1.78 9.22
N ALA A 121 -15.88 0.89 10.18
CA ALA A 121 -14.61 0.17 10.25
C ALA A 121 -14.36 -0.71 9.00
N VAL A 122 -15.40 -1.39 8.49
CA VAL A 122 -15.33 -2.16 7.24
C VAL A 122 -15.04 -1.24 6.05
N CYS A 123 -15.75 -0.11 5.91
CA CYS A 123 -15.51 0.85 4.84
C CYS A 123 -14.08 1.40 4.88
N LEU A 124 -13.56 1.74 6.06
CA LEU A 124 -12.21 2.24 6.23
C LEU A 124 -11.14 1.19 5.89
N LEU A 125 -11.42 -0.08 6.20
CA LEU A 125 -10.54 -1.21 5.89
C LEU A 125 -10.50 -1.49 4.38
N ILE A 126 -11.65 -1.43 3.71
CA ILE A 126 -11.76 -1.54 2.25
C ILE A 126 -10.97 -0.41 1.56
N VAL A 127 -11.10 0.81 2.06
CA VAL A 127 -10.35 1.97 1.55
C VAL A 127 -8.86 1.79 1.82
N GLY A 128 -8.47 1.34 3.02
CA GLY A 128 -7.07 1.07 3.37
C GLY A 128 -6.42 0.00 2.48
N VAL A 129 -7.15 -1.06 2.14
CA VAL A 129 -6.71 -2.11 1.20
C VAL A 129 -6.67 -1.61 -0.25
N ALA A 130 -7.44 -0.58 -0.59
CA ALA A 130 -7.54 -0.08 -1.96
C ALA A 130 -6.34 0.78 -2.42
N PHE A 131 -5.52 1.28 -1.48
CA PHE A 131 -4.33 2.11 -1.73
C PHE A 131 -3.04 1.29 -1.84
#